data_AF-A0A813L435-F1
#
_entry.id   AF-A0A813L435-F1
#
_cell.length_a   1.000
_cell.length_b   1.000
_cell.length_c   1.000
_cell.angle_alpha   90.00
_cell.angle_beta   90.00
_cell.angle_gamma   90.00
#
_symmetry.space_group_name_H-M   'P 1'
#
loop_
_entity.id
_entity.type
_entity.pdbx_description
1 polymer ?
#
loop_
_entity_poly.entity_id
_entity_poly.type
_entity_poly.pdbx_seq_one_letter_code
_entity_poly.pdbx_strand_id
1 'polypeptide(L)'
;DTHVVRSSEEVTRITRGERLEPKWVLQELIAGRLEHSTTLLMKNGEVLDYADTLYEYDGEEYVWPHIREIRNEYRSIPEDHLAAMKKLLCNFNGICCLGSKLRKDGSICIFEVNPRIGGDLVFQVPKGRARGMFEKLDQMFS
;
A
#
# COMPACT_ATOMS: atom_id res chain seq x y z
N ASP A 1 2.99 -9.27 -16.21
CA ASP A 1 1.89 -8.63 -16.95
C ASP A 1 0.77 -8.24 -16.02
N THR A 2 0.34 -6.99 -16.14
CA THR A 2 -0.77 -6.42 -15.37
C THR A 2 -1.54 -5.51 -16.32
N HIS A 3 -2.87 -5.61 -16.32
CA HIS A 3 -3.72 -4.93 -17.28
C HIS A 3 -4.91 -4.29 -16.59
N VAL A 4 -5.30 -3.11 -17.05
CA VAL A 4 -6.61 -2.54 -16.74
C VAL A 4 -7.61 -3.11 -17.75
N VAL A 5 -8.71 -3.67 -17.25
CA VAL A 5 -9.80 -4.22 -18.04
C VAL A 5 -11.10 -3.52 -17.68
N ARG A 6 -11.97 -3.31 -18.66
CA ARG A 6 -13.27 -2.64 -18.50
C ARG A 6 -14.46 -3.56 -18.80
N SER A 7 -14.21 -4.79 -19.22
CA SER A 7 -15.26 -5.77 -19.47
C SER A 7 -14.77 -7.22 -19.35
N SER A 8 -15.73 -8.15 -19.25
CA SER A 8 -15.48 -9.60 -19.28
C SER A 8 -14.79 -10.04 -20.55
N GLU A 9 -15.13 -9.45 -21.69
CA GLU A 9 -14.55 -9.78 -22.99
C GLU A 9 -13.06 -9.41 -23.02
N GLU A 10 -12.68 -8.29 -22.39
CA GLU A 10 -11.26 -7.91 -22.27
C GLU A 10 -10.48 -8.89 -21.40
N VAL A 11 -11.09 -9.36 -20.30
CA VAL A 11 -10.50 -10.40 -19.45
C VAL A 11 -10.23 -11.65 -20.29
N THR A 12 -11.24 -12.19 -20.97
CA THR A 12 -11.09 -13.39 -21.81
C THR A 12 -10.04 -13.21 -22.92
N ARG A 13 -10.00 -12.04 -23.55
CA ARG A 13 -9.01 -11.72 -24.59
C ARG A 13 -7.58 -11.72 -24.06
N ILE A 14 -7.36 -11.12 -22.89
CA ILE A 14 -6.02 -11.00 -22.26
C ILE A 14 -5.57 -12.34 -21.69
N THR A 15 -6.46 -13.04 -20.98
CA THR A 15 -6.15 -14.32 -20.34
C THR A 15 -6.14 -15.48 -21.33
N ARG A 16 -6.64 -15.26 -22.56
CA ARG A 16 -6.80 -16.25 -23.63
C ARG A 16 -7.62 -17.48 -23.20
N GLY A 17 -8.58 -17.28 -22.30
CA GLY A 17 -9.36 -18.37 -21.74
C GLY A 17 -10.74 -17.91 -21.28
N GLU A 18 -11.70 -18.84 -21.32
CA GLU A 18 -13.04 -18.64 -20.77
C GLU A 18 -13.04 -18.60 -19.23
N ARG A 19 -11.95 -19.07 -18.60
CA ARG A 19 -11.75 -19.06 -17.15
C ARG A 19 -10.40 -18.47 -16.79
N LEU A 20 -10.35 -17.73 -15.68
CA LEU A 20 -9.12 -17.18 -15.10
C LEU A 20 -8.27 -18.33 -14.53
N GLU A 21 -7.12 -18.57 -15.15
CA GLU A 21 -6.10 -19.48 -14.61
C GLU A 21 -5.58 -19.00 -13.24
N PRO A 22 -5.11 -19.90 -12.34
CA PRO A 22 -4.65 -19.53 -11.00
C PRO A 22 -3.51 -18.49 -10.94
N LYS A 23 -2.79 -18.29 -12.04
CA LYS A 23 -1.73 -17.27 -12.14
C LYS A 23 -2.26 -15.84 -12.21
N TRP A 24 -3.55 -15.66 -12.46
CA TRP A 24 -4.20 -14.36 -12.56
C TRP A 24 -5.00 -14.05 -11.31
N VAL A 25 -4.93 -12.79 -10.89
CA VAL A 25 -5.82 -12.21 -9.88
C VAL A 25 -6.60 -11.10 -10.55
N LEU A 26 -7.93 -11.15 -10.46
CA LEU A 26 -8.80 -10.04 -10.83
C LEU A 26 -9.09 -9.24 -9.56
N GLN A 27 -8.77 -7.95 -9.60
CA GLN A 27 -9.00 -7.03 -8.50
C GLN A 27 -9.71 -5.77 -9.00
N GLU A 28 -10.43 -5.10 -8.11
CA GLU A 28 -11.00 -3.79 -8.38
C GLU A 28 -9.89 -2.77 -8.70
N LEU A 29 -10.07 -1.99 -9.77
CA LEU A 29 -9.21 -0.83 -10.02
C LEU A 29 -9.70 0.34 -9.16
N ILE A 30 -8.89 0.77 -8.19
CA ILE A 30 -9.23 1.95 -7.39
C ILE A 30 -8.75 3.20 -8.13
N ALA A 31 -9.71 3.94 -8.69
CA ALA A 31 -9.42 5.19 -9.39
C ALA A 31 -9.02 6.30 -8.42
N GLY A 32 -8.15 7.19 -8.88
CA GLY A 32 -7.67 8.36 -8.12
C GLY A 32 -6.16 8.56 -8.28
N ARG A 33 -5.74 9.82 -8.18
CA ARG A 33 -4.33 10.22 -8.36
C ARG A 33 -3.48 10.10 -7.10
N LEU A 34 -4.13 9.93 -5.96
CA LEU A 34 -3.50 9.93 -4.65
C LEU A 34 -3.36 8.50 -4.13
N GLU A 35 -2.14 8.09 -3.78
CA GLU A 35 -1.85 6.82 -3.12
C GLU A 35 -1.08 7.05 -1.83
N HIS A 36 -1.48 6.33 -0.79
CA HIS A 36 -0.77 6.24 0.46
C HIS A 36 0.15 5.02 0.44
N SER A 37 1.41 5.23 0.79
CA SER A 37 2.34 4.18 1.18
C SER A 37 2.57 4.27 2.68
N THR A 38 1.87 3.41 3.43
CA THR A 38 1.92 3.39 4.88
C THR A 38 2.78 2.22 5.37
N THR A 39 3.90 2.54 5.99
CA THR A 39 4.74 1.56 6.68
C THR A 39 4.35 1.44 8.14
N LEU A 40 4.06 0.22 8.59
CA LEU A 40 3.73 -0.13 9.97
C LEU A 40 4.83 -1.00 10.59
N LEU A 41 5.24 -0.67 11.81
CA LEU A 41 6.01 -1.55 12.69
C LEU A 41 5.04 -2.24 13.65
N MET A 42 4.93 -3.56 13.54
CA MET A 42 3.97 -4.38 14.27
C MET A 42 4.64 -5.29 15.28
N LYS A 43 4.06 -5.46 16.48
CA LYS A 43 4.44 -6.49 17.45
C LYS A 43 3.19 -7.13 18.03
N ASN A 44 3.02 -8.43 17.83
CA ASN A 44 1.87 -9.22 18.29
C ASN A 44 0.52 -8.57 17.93
N GLY A 45 0.39 -8.09 16.68
CA GLY A 45 -0.83 -7.43 16.22
C GLY A 45 -1.01 -5.98 16.67
N GLU A 46 -0.10 -5.45 17.48
CA GLU A 46 -0.11 -4.04 17.91
C GLU A 46 0.80 -3.18 17.03
N VAL A 47 0.36 -1.96 16.73
CA VAL A 47 1.16 -0.96 16.01
C VAL A 47 2.10 -0.29 17.03
N LEU A 48 3.41 -0.53 16.90
CA LEU A 48 4.42 0.17 17.70
C LEU A 48 4.81 1.51 17.09
N ASP A 49 4.72 1.60 15.77
CA ASP A 49 5.11 2.77 15.00
C ASP A 49 4.52 2.76 13.60
N TYR A 50 4.38 3.94 12.99
CA TYR A 50 3.97 4.06 11.59
C TYR A 50 4.55 5.30 10.90
N ALA A 51 4.69 5.21 9.58
CA ALA A 51 5.05 6.33 8.72
C ALA A 51 4.26 6.25 7.43
N ASP A 52 3.69 7.37 6.99
CA ASP A 52 2.89 7.42 5.77
C ASP A 52 3.45 8.46 4.81
N THR A 53 3.53 8.08 3.54
CA THR A 53 3.87 8.96 2.44
C THR A 53 2.71 8.98 1.46
N LEU A 54 2.17 10.17 1.21
CA LEU A 54 1.17 10.40 0.18
C LEU A 54 1.88 10.72 -1.13
N TYR A 55 1.57 9.97 -2.17
CA TYR A 55 2.01 10.19 -3.54
C TYR A 55 0.88 10.78 -4.36
N GLU A 56 1.22 11.73 -5.23
CA GLU A 56 0.33 12.22 -6.28
C GLU A 56 0.91 11.85 -7.65
N TYR A 57 0.06 11.27 -8.50
CA TYR A 57 0.41 10.83 -9.85
C TYR A 57 -0.36 11.62 -10.91
N ASP A 58 0.12 11.59 -12.16
CA ASP A 58 -0.45 12.36 -13.26
C ASP A 58 -1.66 11.72 -13.98
N GLY A 59 -2.22 10.65 -13.40
CA GLY A 59 -3.36 9.92 -13.95
C GLY A 59 -4.20 9.27 -12.86
N GLU A 60 -5.47 9.02 -13.16
CA GLU A 60 -6.45 8.46 -12.20
C GLU A 60 -6.56 6.94 -12.29
N GLU A 61 -6.32 6.38 -13.47
CA GLU A 61 -6.35 4.94 -13.73
C GLU A 61 -4.97 4.54 -14.26
N TYR A 62 -4.23 3.76 -13.47
CA TYR A 62 -2.88 3.35 -13.85
C TYR A 62 -2.47 2.06 -13.15
N VAL A 63 -1.35 1.52 -13.65
CA VAL A 63 -0.61 0.41 -13.06
C VAL A 63 0.84 0.83 -13.00
N TRP A 64 1.44 0.77 -11.82
CA TRP A 64 2.86 1.07 -11.64
C TRP A 64 3.73 0.08 -12.45
N PRO A 65 4.85 0.50 -13.08
CA PRO A 65 5.46 1.84 -13.09
C PRO A 65 5.02 2.74 -14.27
N HIS A 66 3.92 2.42 -14.94
CA HIS A 66 3.49 3.12 -16.16
C HIS A 66 2.71 4.42 -15.87
N ILE A 67 3.22 5.21 -14.92
CA ILE A 67 2.65 6.46 -14.46
C ILE A 67 3.77 7.38 -13.98
N ARG A 68 3.58 8.71 -14.07
CA ARG A 68 4.57 9.66 -13.54
C ARG A 68 4.13 10.18 -12.18
N GLU A 69 5.03 10.07 -11.22
CA GLU A 69 4.92 10.75 -9.92
C GLU A 69 5.07 12.26 -10.12
N ILE A 70 4.10 13.02 -9.60
CA ILE A 70 4.10 14.49 -9.60
C ILE A 70 4.79 15.02 -8.35
N ARG A 71 4.44 14.46 -7.17
CA ARG A 71 5.04 14.81 -5.89
C ARG A 71 4.74 13.73 -4.85
N ASN A 72 5.46 13.81 -3.74
CA ASN A 72 5.18 13.06 -2.53
C ASN A 72 5.32 13.93 -1.28
N GLU A 73 4.68 13.51 -0.19
CA GLU A 73 4.77 14.18 1.10
C GLU A 73 4.56 13.21 2.27
N TYR A 74 5.34 13.40 3.32
CA TYR A 74 5.16 12.69 4.59
C TYR A 74 3.94 13.23 5.35
N ARG A 75 3.03 12.35 5.77
CA ARG A 75 1.77 12.73 6.44
C ARG A 75 1.45 11.84 7.64
N SER A 76 0.52 12.33 8.46
CA SER A 76 -0.19 11.51 9.44
C SER A 76 -1.37 10.79 8.78
N ILE A 77 -1.73 9.64 9.33
CA ILE A 77 -2.91 8.88 8.89
C ILE A 77 -4.05 9.05 9.91
N PRO A 78 -5.31 9.06 9.46
CA PRO A 78 -6.46 8.94 10.35
C PRO A 78 -6.45 7.66 11.20
N GLU A 79 -6.96 7.74 12.43
CA GLU A 79 -6.95 6.61 13.38
C GLU A 79 -7.80 5.42 12.91
N ASP A 80 -8.92 5.69 12.24
CA ASP A 80 -9.81 4.68 11.67
C ASP A 80 -9.12 3.90 10.53
N HIS A 81 -8.31 4.60 9.72
CA HIS A 81 -7.49 3.97 8.67
C HIS A 81 -6.41 3.08 9.30
N LEU A 82 -5.72 3.58 10.34
CA LEU A 82 -4.73 2.79 11.08
C LEU A 82 -5.36 1.56 11.74
N ALA A 83 -6.56 1.68 12.29
CA ALA A 83 -7.30 0.56 12.87
C ALA A 83 -7.64 -0.51 11.83
N ALA A 84 -8.03 -0.12 10.61
CA ALA A 84 -8.27 -1.05 9.52
C ALA A 84 -6.99 -1.81 9.12
N MET A 85 -5.86 -1.11 9.00
CA MET A 85 -4.57 -1.73 8.71
C MET A 85 -4.09 -2.67 9.84
N LYS A 86 -4.24 -2.25 11.10
CA LYS A 86 -3.95 -3.08 12.28
C LYS A 86 -4.77 -4.37 12.26
N LYS A 87 -6.06 -4.28 11.94
CA LYS A 87 -6.95 -5.45 11.83
C LYS A 87 -6.48 -6.43 10.76
N LEU A 88 -6.00 -5.93 9.62
CA LEU A 88 -5.42 -6.76 8.56
C LEU A 88 -4.14 -7.47 9.03
N LEU A 89 -3.34 -6.82 9.87
CA LEU A 89 -2.05 -7.30 10.37
C LEU A 89 -2.12 -7.86 11.81
N CYS A 90 -3.28 -8.36 12.25
CA CYS A 90 -3.57 -8.69 13.65
C CYS A 90 -2.68 -9.77 14.30
N ASN A 91 -1.93 -10.54 13.50
CA ASN A 91 -0.97 -11.54 13.98
C ASN A 91 0.44 -11.34 13.39
N PHE A 92 0.71 -10.16 12.83
CA PHE A 92 1.97 -9.86 12.19
C PHE A 92 3.00 -9.31 13.19
N ASN A 93 4.26 -9.66 12.98
CA ASN A 93 5.42 -9.15 13.70
C ASN A 93 6.46 -8.64 12.70
N GLY A 94 6.95 -7.42 12.89
CA GLY A 94 7.95 -6.79 12.03
C GLY A 94 7.39 -5.63 11.22
N ILE A 95 8.05 -5.30 10.11
CA ILE A 95 7.69 -4.17 9.24
C ILE A 95 6.83 -4.64 8.07
N CYS A 96 5.74 -3.92 7.81
CA CYS A 96 4.89 -4.12 6.64
C CYS A 96 4.57 -2.77 6.00
N CYS A 97 4.71 -2.68 4.69
CA CYS A 97 4.30 -1.52 3.89
C CYS A 97 2.98 -1.83 3.17
N LEU A 98 2.02 -0.92 3.27
CA LEU A 98 0.67 -1.05 2.72
C LEU A 98 0.44 0.05 1.68
N GLY A 99 0.13 -0.37 0.45
CA GLY A 99 -0.34 0.51 -0.61
C GLY A 99 -1.86 0.68 -0.51
N SER A 100 -2.34 1.91 -0.43
CA SER A 100 -3.77 2.19 -0.32
C SER A 100 -4.22 3.48 -1.02
N LYS A 101 -5.49 3.52 -1.40
CA LYS A 101 -6.19 4.73 -1.88
C LYS A 101 -7.40 4.99 -1.02
N LEU A 102 -7.86 6.23 -1.02
CA LEU A 102 -9.13 6.60 -0.41
C LEU A 102 -10.25 6.56 -1.45
N ARG A 103 -11.40 6.03 -1.06
CA ARG A 103 -12.65 6.10 -1.82
C ARG A 103 -13.25 7.50 -1.74
N LYS A 104 -14.25 7.77 -2.57
CA LYS A 104 -14.98 9.06 -2.59
C LYS A 104 -15.64 9.40 -1.25
N ASP A 105 -16.00 8.38 -0.46
CA ASP A 105 -16.57 8.53 0.87
C ASP A 105 -15.50 8.65 1.98
N GLY A 106 -14.21 8.66 1.62
CA GLY A 106 -13.08 8.73 2.54
C GLY A 106 -12.65 7.41 3.15
N SER A 107 -13.34 6.30 2.83
CA SER A 107 -12.94 4.98 3.32
C SER A 107 -11.65 4.50 2.64
N ILE A 108 -10.79 3.85 3.43
CA ILE A 108 -9.53 3.29 2.94
C ILE A 108 -9.75 2.02 2.12
N CYS A 109 -8.99 1.88 1.04
CA CYS A 109 -8.87 0.64 0.29
C CYS A 109 -7.40 0.25 0.16
N ILE A 110 -7.01 -0.80 0.88
CA ILE A 110 -5.68 -1.41 0.80
C ILE A 110 -5.67 -2.37 -0.38
N PHE A 111 -4.73 -2.20 -1.31
CA PHE A 111 -4.62 -3.01 -2.52
C PHE A 111 -3.25 -3.69 -2.65
N GLU A 112 -2.28 -3.31 -1.83
CA GLU A 112 -0.96 -3.95 -1.81
C GLU A 112 -0.44 -4.11 -0.38
N VAL A 113 0.17 -5.27 -0.09
CA VAL A 113 0.74 -5.61 1.22
C VAL A 113 2.14 -6.18 1.02
N ASN A 114 3.15 -5.49 1.55
CA ASN A 114 4.56 -5.83 1.41
C ASN A 114 5.19 -6.07 2.80
N PRO A 115 5.39 -7.32 3.26
CA PRO A 115 5.99 -7.62 4.57
C PRO A 115 7.51 -7.43 4.57
N ARG A 116 7.96 -6.22 4.24
CA ARG A 116 9.37 -5.82 4.13
C ARG A 116 9.50 -4.32 4.33
N ILE A 117 10.73 -3.86 4.53
CA ILE A 117 11.07 -2.44 4.45
C ILE A 117 10.82 -1.95 3.01
N GLY A 118 9.93 -0.98 2.86
CA GLY A 118 9.68 -0.30 1.60
C GLY A 118 10.75 0.75 1.31
N GLY A 119 10.94 1.08 0.02
CA GLY A 119 11.78 2.20 -0.37
C GLY A 119 11.29 3.52 0.23
N ASP A 120 9.97 3.65 0.38
CA ASP A 120 9.27 4.80 0.95
C ASP A 120 9.80 5.23 2.33
N LEU A 121 10.00 4.24 3.21
CA LEU A 121 10.55 4.47 4.54
C LEU A 121 12.00 4.99 4.49
N VAL A 122 12.76 4.60 3.46
CA VAL A 122 14.19 4.91 3.35
C VAL A 122 14.42 6.26 2.67
N PHE A 123 13.68 6.57 1.61
CA PHE A 123 13.97 7.72 0.75
C PHE A 123 13.01 8.90 0.94
N GLN A 124 11.76 8.67 1.38
CA GLN A 124 10.72 9.69 1.43
C GLN A 124 10.37 10.13 2.86
N VAL A 125 10.45 9.22 3.83
CA VAL A 125 10.23 9.55 5.24
C VAL A 125 11.42 10.34 5.81
N PRO A 126 11.19 11.40 6.63
CA PRO A 126 12.28 12.14 7.26
C PRO A 126 13.26 11.23 8.00
N LYS A 127 14.56 11.42 7.81
CA LYS A 127 15.61 10.51 8.33
C LYS A 127 15.51 10.24 9.83
N GLY A 128 15.20 11.26 10.64
CA GLY A 128 15.01 11.10 12.09
C GLY A 128 13.81 10.21 12.43
N ARG A 129 12.74 10.31 11.63
CA ARG A 129 11.53 9.50 11.78
C ARG A 129 11.79 8.03 11.42
N ALA A 130 12.46 7.79 10.29
CA ALA A 130 12.86 6.45 9.86
C ALA A 130 13.82 5.79 10.86
N ARG A 131 14.84 6.53 11.33
CA ARG A 131 15.76 6.08 12.37
C ARG A 131 15.03 5.64 13.64
N GLY A 132 14.09 6.46 14.15
CA GLY A 132 13.32 6.10 15.35
C GLY A 132 12.52 4.80 15.18
N MET A 133 12.01 4.52 13.97
CA MET A 133 11.33 3.26 13.68
C MET A 133 12.32 2.08 13.69
N PHE A 134 13.52 2.23 13.14
CA PHE A 134 14.54 1.18 13.18
C PHE A 134 15.07 0.92 14.59
N GLU A 135 15.24 1.97 15.40
CA GLU A 135 15.63 1.80 16.81
C GLU A 135 14.56 1.03 17.61
N LYS A 136 13.27 1.27 17.33
CA LYS A 136 12.18 0.45 17.88
C LYS A 136 12.22 -0.99 17.38
N LEU A 137 12.51 -1.21 16.10
CA LEU A 137 12.65 -2.55 15.51
C LEU A 137 13.78 -3.33 16.21
N ASP A 138 14.94 -2.72 16.41
CA ASP A 138 16.07 -3.36 17.09
C ASP A 138 15.71 -3.77 18.53
N GLN A 139 14.97 -2.91 19.25
CA GLN A 139 14.45 -3.21 20.58
C GLN A 139 13.42 -4.35 20.61
N MET A 140 12.79 -4.68 19.48
CA MET A 140 11.83 -5.81 19.46
C MET A 140 12.51 -7.17 19.54
N PHE A 141 13.76 -7.26 19.08
CA PHE A 141 14.52 -8.50 18.96
C PHE A 141 15.73 -8.57 19.88
N SER A 142 15.96 -7.52 20.69
CA SER A 142 16.93 -7.49 21.79
C SER A 142 16.35 -8.12 23.05
#